data_AF-E1X5W7-F1
#
_entry.id   AF-E1X5W7-F1
#
_cell.length_a   1.000
_cell.length_b   1.000
_cell.length_c   1.000
_cell.angle_alpha   90.00
_cell.angle_beta   90.00
_cell.angle_gamma   90.00
#
_symmetry.space_group_name_H-M   'P 1'
#
loop_
_entity.id
_entity.type
_entity.pdbx_description
1 polymer ?
#
loop_
_entity_poly.entity_id
_entity_poly.type
_entity_poly.pdbx_seq_one_letter_code
_entity_poly.pdbx_strand_id
1 'polypeptide(L)'
;MDYQIAQRTRYLLQTRVRRVKNAGENQYQEQLKFFLQFLNSNIVFSSVLKELEGTSTLEKESFLEALNNGEGYNFECELDYIFASYLGLKFLVDVDMNRFTSSLIAAFSTANGGGRHQSNIDEMLEDVNTYWLNYLYEFLDESIDNRNSILFVLKKYKQNAEWFRKKRLLNIANDGAVYGKKGEKGLALDLYESIHNDGIDFTIEPSSASGEVDLIANQSGEERVVLDAKYIGEGESSSQIKTKVVKAFRQVHDYCNDYNTSNGYILFYINAEVALDIESDELDGFRVVNLNGRALFFINVDIYENEKSASQRKALERVSIVKTDLIKDN
;
A
#
# COMPACT_ATOMS: atom_id res chain seq x y z
N MET A 1 7.96 1.73 11.36
CA MET A 1 8.92 0.98 10.52
C MET A 1 10.13 0.67 11.38
N ASP A 2 10.76 -0.51 11.27
CA ASP A 2 12.10 -0.70 11.88
C ASP A 2 12.95 0.49 11.44
N TYR A 3 13.54 1.23 12.39
CA TYR A 3 14.29 2.44 12.11
C TYR A 3 15.31 2.22 10.99
N GLN A 4 15.90 1.01 10.93
CA GLN A 4 16.83 0.61 9.87
C GLN A 4 16.19 0.50 8.49
N ILE A 5 14.92 0.07 8.40
CA ILE A 5 14.18 -0.06 7.14
C ILE A 5 13.67 1.31 6.66
N ALA A 6 13.24 2.21 7.56
CA ALA A 6 12.85 3.57 7.18
C ALA A 6 14.04 4.33 6.64
N GLN A 7 15.16 4.25 7.36
CA GLN A 7 16.43 4.79 6.90
C GLN A 7 16.87 4.18 5.58
N ARG A 8 16.74 2.86 5.39
CA ARG A 8 17.07 2.21 4.10
C ARG A 8 16.16 2.69 2.97
N THR A 9 14.86 2.84 3.22
CA THR A 9 13.87 3.28 2.21
C THR A 9 14.13 4.72 1.80
N ARG A 10 14.36 5.61 2.77
CA ARG A 10 14.82 6.99 2.55
C ARG A 10 16.12 7.05 1.77
N TYR A 11 17.12 6.26 2.19
CA TYR A 11 18.40 6.20 1.51
C TYR A 11 18.25 5.78 0.04
N LEU A 12 17.41 4.79 -0.25
CA LEU A 12 17.12 4.37 -1.61
C LEU A 12 16.42 5.48 -2.41
N LEU A 13 15.39 6.12 -1.85
CA LEU A 13 14.69 7.24 -2.47
C LEU A 13 15.67 8.38 -2.81
N GLN A 14 16.43 8.84 -1.82
CA GLN A 14 17.44 9.88 -1.97
C GLN A 14 18.49 9.51 -3.03
N THR A 15 18.94 8.25 -3.04
CA THR A 15 19.92 7.78 -4.04
C THR A 15 19.36 7.83 -5.45
N ARG A 16 18.07 7.48 -5.64
CA ARG A 16 17.42 7.53 -6.97
C ARG A 16 17.18 8.96 -7.43
N VAL A 17 16.69 9.83 -6.55
CA VAL A 17 16.52 11.26 -6.83
C VAL A 17 17.87 11.89 -7.22
N ARG A 18 18.94 11.59 -6.49
CA ARG A 18 20.29 12.09 -6.82
C ARG A 18 20.76 11.64 -8.21
N ARG A 19 20.41 10.44 -8.67
CA ARG A 19 20.75 9.98 -10.03
C ARG A 19 20.02 10.75 -11.10
N VAL A 20 18.74 11.09 -10.90
CA VAL A 20 17.98 11.93 -11.83
C VAL A 20 18.56 13.34 -11.86
N LYS A 21 18.79 13.95 -10.68
CA LYS A 21 19.36 15.31 -10.58
C LYS A 21 20.71 15.47 -11.27
N ASN A 22 21.56 14.44 -11.17
CA ASN A 22 22.90 14.47 -11.74
C ASN A 22 22.94 13.95 -13.19
N ALA A 23 21.81 13.58 -13.78
CA ALA A 23 21.76 13.14 -15.16
C ALA A 23 21.80 14.34 -16.10
N GLY A 24 22.72 14.32 -17.06
CA GLY A 24 22.69 15.28 -18.16
C GLY A 24 21.58 14.97 -19.16
N GLU A 25 21.35 15.89 -20.10
CA GLU A 25 20.33 15.82 -21.17
C GLU A 25 20.11 14.39 -21.72
N ASN A 26 21.18 13.73 -22.18
CA ASN A 26 21.10 12.43 -22.86
C ASN A 26 20.64 11.27 -21.96
N GLN A 27 20.72 11.41 -20.64
CA GLN A 27 20.41 10.35 -19.67
C GLN A 27 19.21 10.69 -18.80
N TYR A 28 18.74 11.94 -18.82
CA TYR A 28 17.73 12.43 -17.88
C TYR A 28 16.43 11.63 -17.97
N GLN A 29 15.87 11.48 -19.18
CA GLN A 29 14.62 10.74 -19.40
C GLN A 29 14.73 9.27 -18.95
N GLU A 30 15.87 8.61 -19.21
CA GLU A 30 16.10 7.22 -18.80
C GLU A 30 16.21 7.10 -17.28
N GLN A 31 16.97 7.99 -16.62
CA GLN A 31 17.05 7.98 -15.15
C GLN A 31 15.70 8.28 -14.50
N LEU A 32 14.93 9.21 -15.07
CA LEU A 32 13.58 9.53 -14.61
C LEU A 32 12.64 8.33 -14.76
N LYS A 33 12.72 7.61 -15.89
CA LYS A 33 11.98 6.35 -16.09
C LYS A 33 12.30 5.31 -15.03
N PHE A 34 13.58 5.09 -14.73
CA PHE A 34 13.97 4.14 -13.67
C PHE A 34 13.52 4.61 -12.28
N PHE A 35 13.50 5.91 -12.02
CA PHE A 35 12.97 6.46 -10.79
C PHE A 35 11.46 6.19 -10.66
N LEU A 36 10.66 6.50 -11.68
CA LEU A 36 9.22 6.24 -11.66
C LEU A 36 8.90 4.73 -11.57
N GLN A 37 9.66 3.87 -12.25
CA GLN A 37 9.53 2.42 -12.09
C GLN A 37 9.85 1.97 -10.65
N PHE A 38 10.86 2.58 -10.01
CA PHE A 38 11.16 2.32 -8.61
C PHE A 38 10.01 2.73 -7.69
N LEU A 39 9.43 3.91 -7.88
CA LEU A 39 8.27 4.35 -7.08
C LEU A 39 7.08 3.40 -7.22
N ASN A 40 6.76 3.00 -8.44
CA ASN A 40 5.62 2.11 -8.72
C ASN A 40 5.84 0.66 -8.25
N SER A 41 7.09 0.21 -8.15
CA SER A 41 7.43 -1.16 -7.69
C SER A 41 7.70 -1.25 -6.18
N ASN A 42 7.88 -0.12 -5.49
CA ASN A 42 8.07 -0.08 -4.05
C ASN A 42 6.72 0.11 -3.36
N ILE A 43 6.33 -0.85 -2.52
CA ILE A 43 5.03 -0.87 -1.80
C ILE A 43 4.72 0.42 -1.03
N VAL A 44 5.73 1.07 -0.43
CA VAL A 44 5.52 2.29 0.36
C VAL A 44 5.13 3.43 -0.58
N PHE A 45 5.90 3.64 -1.65
CA PHE A 45 5.66 4.75 -2.56
C PHE A 45 4.46 4.50 -3.47
N SER A 46 4.25 3.27 -3.96
CA SER A 46 3.09 2.94 -4.79
C SER A 46 1.77 3.17 -4.05
N SER A 47 1.72 2.85 -2.76
CA SER A 47 0.54 3.09 -1.92
C SER A 47 0.31 4.59 -1.70
N VAL A 48 1.37 5.34 -1.36
CA VAL A 48 1.30 6.80 -1.17
C VAL A 48 0.83 7.50 -2.45
N LEU A 49 1.32 7.08 -3.63
CA LEU A 49 0.94 7.66 -4.92
C LEU A 49 -0.53 7.38 -5.28
N LYS A 50 -1.05 6.19 -4.98
CA LYS A 50 -2.47 5.86 -5.20
C LYS A 50 -3.39 6.67 -4.31
N GLU A 51 -2.96 6.90 -3.07
CA GLU A 51 -3.72 7.72 -2.14
C GLU A 51 -3.69 9.19 -2.55
N LEU A 52 -2.54 9.70 -2.97
CA LEU A 52 -2.40 11.03 -3.56
C LEU A 52 -3.33 11.20 -4.78
N GLU A 53 -3.41 10.20 -5.65
CA GLU A 53 -4.34 10.17 -6.79
C GLU A 53 -5.81 10.17 -6.36
N GLY A 54 -6.16 9.52 -5.25
CA GLY A 54 -7.53 9.46 -4.74
C GLY A 54 -7.96 10.68 -3.93
N THR A 55 -7.01 11.47 -3.43
CA THR A 55 -7.27 12.65 -2.58
C THR A 55 -7.16 13.97 -3.33
N SER A 56 -6.41 14.00 -4.43
CA SER A 56 -6.29 15.18 -5.28
C SER A 56 -7.60 15.50 -6.01
N THR A 57 -7.89 16.78 -6.14
CA THR A 57 -8.99 17.36 -6.92
C THR A 57 -8.58 17.74 -8.34
N LEU A 58 -7.33 17.46 -8.72
CA LEU A 58 -6.76 17.81 -10.02
C LEU A 58 -7.47 17.07 -11.18
N GLU A 59 -8.00 17.84 -12.13
CA GLU A 59 -8.50 17.32 -13.40
C GLU A 59 -7.34 16.92 -14.32
N LYS A 60 -7.04 15.62 -14.36
CA LYS A 60 -5.83 15.05 -14.99
C LYS A 60 -5.71 15.41 -16.46
N GLU A 61 -6.79 15.26 -17.22
CA GLU A 61 -6.81 15.51 -18.66
C GLU A 61 -6.54 16.97 -18.98
N SER A 62 -7.17 17.88 -18.22
CA SER A 62 -6.99 19.33 -18.36
C SER A 62 -5.54 19.74 -18.04
N PHE A 63 -4.97 19.19 -16.96
CA PHE A 63 -3.59 19.44 -16.60
C PHE A 63 -2.61 18.97 -17.68
N LEU A 64 -2.77 17.74 -18.19
CA LEU A 64 -1.88 17.19 -19.21
C LEU A 64 -2.00 17.93 -20.55
N GLU A 65 -3.20 18.41 -20.90
CA GLU A 65 -3.41 19.25 -22.09
C GLU A 65 -2.69 20.60 -21.96
N ALA A 66 -2.86 21.29 -20.82
CA ALA A 66 -2.16 22.54 -20.53
C ALA A 66 -0.64 22.35 -20.61
N LEU A 67 -0.13 21.28 -19.98
CA LEU A 67 1.29 20.95 -19.98
C LEU A 67 1.84 20.67 -21.38
N ASN A 68 1.10 19.91 -22.21
CA ASN A 68 1.46 19.64 -23.60
C ASN A 68 1.46 20.91 -24.46
N ASN A 69 0.60 21.88 -24.15
CA ASN A 69 0.53 23.17 -24.83
C ASN A 69 1.55 24.20 -24.28
N GLY A 70 2.27 23.86 -23.21
CA GLY A 70 3.19 24.77 -22.52
C GLY A 70 2.48 25.90 -21.78
N GLU A 71 1.23 25.68 -21.41
CA GLU A 71 0.41 26.61 -20.64
C GLU A 71 0.65 26.41 -19.13
N GLY A 72 0.53 27.49 -18.38
CA GLY A 72 0.56 27.42 -16.91
C GLY A 72 -0.71 26.78 -16.36
N TYR A 73 -0.60 26.12 -15.21
CA TYR A 73 -1.75 25.52 -14.52
C TYR A 73 -1.85 26.07 -13.10
N ASN A 74 -3.05 26.45 -12.67
CA ASN A 74 -3.30 26.92 -11.31
C ASN A 74 -3.76 25.75 -10.44
N PHE A 75 -3.08 25.53 -9.32
CA PHE A 75 -3.42 24.46 -8.38
C PHE A 75 -4.23 25.02 -7.22
N GLU A 76 -5.29 24.33 -6.84
CA GLU A 76 -6.16 24.76 -5.73
C GLU A 76 -5.51 24.53 -4.36
N CYS A 77 -4.68 23.49 -4.26
CA CYS A 77 -3.96 23.12 -3.05
C CYS A 77 -2.58 22.50 -3.35
N GLU A 78 -1.81 22.30 -2.29
CA GLU A 78 -0.48 21.69 -2.36
C GLU A 78 -0.52 20.23 -2.83
N LEU A 79 -1.53 19.46 -2.42
CA LEU A 79 -1.69 18.06 -2.84
C LEU A 79 -1.90 17.95 -4.36
N ASP A 80 -2.68 18.85 -4.96
CA ASP A 80 -2.87 18.90 -6.41
C ASP A 80 -1.55 19.21 -7.13
N TYR A 81 -0.73 20.10 -6.57
CA TYR A 81 0.59 20.40 -7.12
C TYR A 81 1.54 19.20 -7.05
N ILE A 82 1.55 18.46 -5.94
CA ILE A 82 2.37 17.25 -5.78
C ILE A 82 1.89 16.17 -6.75
N PHE A 83 0.57 16.00 -6.91
CA PHE A 83 0.02 15.02 -7.85
C PHE A 83 0.32 15.40 -9.30
N ALA A 84 0.16 16.68 -9.65
CA ALA A 84 0.59 17.22 -10.93
C ALA A 84 2.09 17.00 -11.16
N SER A 85 2.91 17.13 -10.11
CA SER A 85 4.34 16.86 -10.18
C SER A 85 4.63 15.42 -10.61
N TYR A 86 3.94 14.45 -10.02
CA TYR A 86 4.02 13.05 -10.43
C TYR A 86 3.55 12.84 -11.88
N LEU A 87 2.40 13.40 -12.26
CA LEU A 87 1.86 13.28 -13.62
C LEU A 87 2.78 13.92 -14.67
N GLY A 88 3.32 15.09 -14.39
CA GLY A 88 4.23 15.80 -15.28
C GLY A 88 5.53 15.02 -15.50
N LEU A 89 6.14 14.50 -14.44
CA LEU A 89 7.33 13.64 -14.57
C LEU A 89 7.03 12.37 -15.38
N LYS A 90 5.84 11.78 -15.21
CA LYS A 90 5.39 10.64 -16.01
C LYS A 90 5.22 11.02 -17.49
N PHE A 91 4.61 12.17 -17.75
CA PHE A 91 4.48 12.72 -19.11
C PHE A 91 5.84 12.87 -19.79
N LEU A 92 6.86 13.42 -19.10
CA LEU A 92 8.22 13.52 -19.66
C LEU A 92 8.81 12.16 -20.05
N VAL A 93 8.49 11.09 -19.32
CA VAL A 93 8.96 9.73 -19.64
C VAL A 93 8.20 9.13 -20.81
N ASP A 94 6.90 9.40 -20.91
CA ASP A 94 6.01 8.81 -21.92
C ASP A 94 6.11 9.52 -23.30
N VAL A 95 6.65 10.74 -23.34
CA VAL A 95 6.93 11.44 -24.60
C VAL A 95 8.06 10.73 -25.36
N ASP A 96 7.90 10.56 -26.67
CA ASP A 96 8.93 10.01 -27.57
C ASP A 96 10.29 10.73 -27.36
N MET A 97 11.40 9.98 -27.32
CA MET A 97 12.76 10.53 -27.22
C MET A 97 13.01 11.64 -28.27
N ASN A 98 12.42 11.52 -29.46
CA ASN A 98 12.54 12.54 -30.52
C ASN A 98 11.78 13.84 -30.21
N ARG A 99 10.83 13.79 -29.27
CA ARG A 99 10.03 14.91 -28.77
C ARG A 99 10.51 15.42 -27.40
N PHE A 100 11.41 14.70 -26.72
CA PHE A 100 12.16 15.19 -25.56
C PHE A 100 13.15 16.28 -26.02
N THR A 101 12.59 17.43 -26.35
CA THR A 101 13.30 18.57 -26.92
C THR A 101 13.42 19.69 -25.89
N SER A 102 14.34 20.61 -26.12
CA SER A 102 14.46 21.82 -25.29
C SER A 102 13.15 22.61 -25.19
N SER A 103 12.27 22.54 -26.20
CA SER A 103 10.96 23.19 -26.16
C SER A 103 9.99 22.58 -25.15
N LEU A 104 10.01 21.26 -25.00
CA LEU A 104 9.20 20.55 -24.01
C LEU A 104 9.72 20.82 -22.59
N ILE A 105 11.03 20.77 -22.40
CA ILE A 105 11.64 21.03 -21.09
C ILE A 105 11.42 22.51 -20.69
N ALA A 106 11.50 23.43 -21.65
CA ALA A 106 11.17 24.84 -21.43
C ALA A 106 9.71 25.00 -20.99
N ALA A 107 8.76 24.29 -21.61
CA ALA A 107 7.36 24.31 -21.20
C ALA A 107 7.19 23.88 -19.73
N PHE A 108 7.90 22.85 -19.29
CA PHE A 108 7.91 22.41 -17.89
C PHE A 108 8.54 23.42 -16.92
N SER A 109 9.61 24.10 -17.34
CA SER A 109 10.24 25.17 -16.56
C SER A 109 9.26 26.35 -16.37
N THR A 110 8.50 26.71 -17.41
CA THR A 110 7.60 27.87 -17.37
C THR A 110 6.20 27.58 -16.80
N ALA A 111 5.73 26.33 -16.86
CA ALA A 111 4.36 25.95 -16.45
C ALA A 111 4.03 26.29 -14.98
N ASN A 112 5.04 26.39 -14.11
CA ASN A 112 4.87 26.74 -12.69
C ASN A 112 5.14 28.22 -12.38
N GLY A 113 5.24 29.09 -13.40
CA GLY A 113 5.42 30.53 -13.21
C GLY A 113 6.78 30.97 -12.62
N GLY A 114 7.67 30.03 -12.32
CA GLY A 114 9.00 30.28 -11.76
C GLY A 114 10.15 30.30 -12.79
N GLY A 115 9.96 29.65 -13.94
CA GLY A 115 10.98 29.53 -14.98
C GLY A 115 11.31 30.87 -15.64
N ARG A 116 12.60 31.22 -15.68
CA ARG A 116 13.10 32.28 -16.56
C ARG A 116 13.23 31.70 -17.97
N HIS A 117 13.14 32.52 -19.01
CA HIS A 117 13.57 32.08 -20.34
C HIS A 117 15.06 31.77 -20.28
N GLN A 118 15.38 30.49 -20.20
CA GLN A 118 16.74 29.97 -20.21
C GLN A 118 17.06 29.46 -21.62
N SER A 119 18.30 29.63 -22.05
CA SER A 119 18.78 29.11 -23.34
C SER A 119 19.55 27.80 -23.20
N ASN A 120 19.82 27.37 -21.96
CA ASN A 120 20.62 26.19 -21.65
C ASN A 120 19.72 25.08 -21.09
N ILE A 121 19.78 23.90 -21.70
CA ILE A 121 18.97 22.75 -21.30
C ILE A 121 19.30 22.27 -19.89
N ASP A 122 20.56 22.37 -19.45
CA ASP A 122 20.96 21.97 -18.11
C ASP A 122 20.29 22.85 -17.04
N GLU A 123 20.14 24.14 -17.32
CA GLU A 123 19.42 25.05 -16.43
C GLU A 123 17.92 24.69 -16.41
N MET A 124 17.33 24.35 -17.57
CA MET A 124 15.92 23.97 -17.65
C MET A 124 15.65 22.66 -16.90
N LEU A 125 16.58 21.70 -16.97
CA LEU A 125 16.51 20.46 -16.18
C LEU A 125 16.61 20.74 -14.68
N GLU A 126 17.36 21.77 -14.27
CA GLU A 126 17.41 22.17 -12.87
C GLU A 126 16.09 22.80 -12.40
N ASP A 127 15.38 23.53 -13.27
CA ASP A 127 14.02 23.98 -12.99
C ASP A 127 13.06 22.79 -12.85
N VAL A 128 13.16 21.77 -13.73
CA VAL A 128 12.38 20.52 -13.58
C VAL A 128 12.69 19.84 -12.24
N ASN A 129 13.98 19.73 -11.89
CA ASN A 129 14.39 19.15 -10.61
C ASN A 129 13.83 19.92 -9.42
N THR A 130 13.89 21.25 -9.48
CA THR A 130 13.50 22.14 -8.38
C THR A 130 12.00 22.14 -8.17
N TYR A 131 11.22 22.30 -9.23
CA TYR A 131 9.78 22.52 -9.11
C TYR A 131 8.95 21.25 -9.19
N TRP A 132 9.46 20.18 -9.82
CA TRP A 132 8.68 18.96 -10.02
C TRP A 132 9.25 17.79 -9.21
N LEU A 133 10.55 17.49 -9.39
CA LEU A 133 11.15 16.33 -8.74
C LEU A 133 11.27 16.51 -7.21
N ASN A 134 11.68 17.68 -6.74
CA ASN A 134 11.89 17.92 -5.31
C ASN A 134 10.59 17.90 -4.53
N TYR A 135 9.53 18.55 -5.02
CA TYR A 135 8.24 18.55 -4.34
C TYR A 135 7.67 17.14 -4.21
N LEU A 136 7.75 16.33 -5.27
CA LEU A 136 7.38 14.92 -5.18
C LEU A 136 8.29 14.16 -4.20
N TYR A 137 9.61 14.40 -4.25
CA TYR A 137 10.56 13.75 -3.35
C TYR A 137 10.29 14.07 -1.87
N GLU A 138 10.12 15.35 -1.54
CA GLU A 138 9.89 15.84 -0.19
C GLU A 138 8.60 15.24 0.37
N PHE A 139 7.50 15.29 -0.40
CA PHE A 139 6.26 14.63 -0.02
C PHE A 139 6.42 13.13 0.22
N LEU A 140 7.15 12.42 -0.66
CA LEU A 140 7.39 10.98 -0.50
C LEU A 140 8.29 10.68 0.70
N ASP A 141 9.30 11.51 0.99
CA ASP A 141 10.18 11.33 2.15
C ASP A 141 9.42 11.59 3.46
N GLU A 142 8.62 12.66 3.52
CA GLU A 142 7.72 12.95 4.64
C GLU A 142 6.67 11.85 4.81
N SER A 143 6.16 11.29 3.71
CA SER A 143 5.22 10.17 3.76
C SER A 143 5.84 8.91 4.34
N ILE A 144 7.18 8.74 4.32
CA ILE A 144 7.83 7.63 5.03
C ILE A 144 7.73 7.81 6.55
N ASP A 145 7.77 9.06 7.03
CA ASP A 145 7.58 9.39 8.44
C ASP A 145 6.10 9.37 8.86
N ASN A 146 5.22 9.95 8.05
CA ASN A 146 3.79 10.07 8.34
C ASN A 146 3.02 8.75 8.13
N ARG A 147 3.45 7.91 7.18
CA ARG A 147 2.75 6.68 6.79
C ARG A 147 3.69 5.49 6.88
N ASN A 148 3.78 4.95 8.09
CA ASN A 148 4.02 3.53 8.28
C ASN A 148 2.92 2.75 7.54
N SER A 149 3.09 2.48 6.23
CA SER A 149 2.08 1.78 5.45
C SER A 149 1.79 0.45 6.14
N ILE A 150 0.59 0.34 6.71
CA ILE A 150 0.16 -0.84 7.46
C ILE A 150 0.35 -2.11 6.62
N LEU A 151 0.17 -2.03 5.30
CA LEU A 151 0.49 -3.12 4.36
C LEU A 151 1.93 -3.62 4.47
N PHE A 152 2.91 -2.73 4.60
CA PHE A 152 4.30 -3.13 4.81
C PHE A 152 4.49 -3.86 6.14
N VAL A 153 3.87 -3.35 7.22
CA VAL A 153 3.90 -3.99 8.54
C VAL A 153 3.24 -5.37 8.49
N LEU A 154 2.08 -5.50 7.86
CA LEU A 154 1.38 -6.78 7.68
C LEU A 154 2.18 -7.75 6.80
N LYS A 155 2.90 -7.26 5.79
CA LYS A 155 3.81 -8.07 4.96
C LYS A 155 4.99 -8.61 5.74
N LYS A 156 5.64 -7.75 6.53
CA LYS A 156 6.72 -8.14 7.45
C LYS A 156 6.21 -9.13 8.51
N TYR A 157 5.03 -8.87 9.07
CA TYR A 157 4.38 -9.75 10.03
C TYR A 157 4.12 -11.13 9.43
N LYS A 158 3.49 -11.22 8.26
CA LYS A 158 3.25 -12.47 7.52
C LYS A 158 4.54 -13.26 7.32
N GLN A 159 5.61 -12.62 6.82
CA GLN A 159 6.90 -13.29 6.61
C GLN A 159 7.48 -13.82 7.93
N ASN A 160 7.47 -13.01 8.99
CA ASN A 160 7.97 -13.43 10.29
C ASN A 160 7.16 -14.58 10.89
N ALA A 161 5.83 -14.52 10.74
CA ALA A 161 4.90 -15.54 11.19
C ALA A 161 5.20 -16.89 10.50
N GLU A 162 5.29 -16.87 9.16
CA GLU A 162 5.45 -18.07 8.35
C GLU A 162 6.85 -18.68 8.44
N TRP A 163 7.90 -17.87 8.62
CA TRP A 163 9.27 -18.36 8.62
C TRP A 163 9.78 -18.72 10.01
N PHE A 164 9.42 -17.94 11.02
CA PHE A 164 10.08 -18.01 12.33
C PHE A 164 9.14 -18.29 13.48
N ARG A 165 7.84 -17.95 13.36
CA ARG A 165 6.91 -17.96 14.49
C ARG A 165 5.79 -18.99 14.39
N LYS A 166 5.70 -19.83 13.36
CA LYS A 166 4.63 -20.83 13.18
C LYS A 166 4.32 -21.61 14.46
N LYS A 167 5.33 -22.25 15.05
CA LYS A 167 5.17 -23.03 16.30
C LYS A 167 4.66 -22.19 17.47
N ARG A 168 5.15 -20.96 17.61
CA ARG A 168 4.69 -20.03 18.67
C ARG A 168 3.23 -19.64 18.44
N LEU A 169 2.84 -19.34 17.21
CA LEU A 169 1.47 -18.99 16.83
C LEU A 169 0.52 -20.16 17.04
N LEU A 170 0.94 -21.39 16.72
CA LEU A 170 0.17 -22.60 17.03
C LEU A 170 -0.03 -22.77 18.53
N ASN A 171 1.02 -22.58 19.35
CA ASN A 171 0.89 -22.64 20.81
C ASN A 171 -0.03 -21.55 21.37
N ILE A 172 -0.06 -20.37 20.75
CA ILE A 172 -1.03 -19.31 21.09
C ILE A 172 -2.44 -19.77 20.73
N ALA A 173 -2.65 -20.27 19.51
CA ALA A 173 -3.95 -20.72 19.02
C ALA A 173 -4.51 -21.86 19.88
N ASN A 174 -3.70 -22.86 20.22
CA ASN A 174 -4.13 -24.07 20.91
C ASN A 174 -4.21 -23.88 22.44
N ASP A 175 -3.20 -23.22 23.02
CA ASP A 175 -2.99 -23.23 24.47
C ASP A 175 -3.00 -21.85 25.11
N GLY A 176 -2.94 -20.78 24.31
CA GLY A 176 -2.89 -19.41 24.80
C GLY A 176 -1.57 -19.09 25.50
N ALA A 177 -0.48 -19.74 25.07
CA ALA A 177 0.82 -19.79 25.75
C ALA A 177 1.52 -18.44 26.01
N VAL A 178 1.06 -17.34 25.39
CA VAL A 178 1.64 -16.00 25.56
C VAL A 178 0.68 -15.04 26.25
N TYR A 179 -0.56 -14.95 25.76
CA TYR A 179 -1.53 -13.94 26.21
C TYR A 179 -2.62 -14.49 27.13
N GLY A 180 -2.61 -15.78 27.46
CA GLY A 180 -3.68 -16.43 28.23
C GLY A 180 -5.03 -16.49 27.48
N LYS A 181 -5.05 -16.17 26.18
CA LYS A 181 -6.20 -16.26 25.28
C LYS A 181 -5.86 -17.24 24.15
N LYS A 182 -6.82 -18.10 23.82
CA LYS A 182 -6.71 -19.12 22.75
C LYS A 182 -7.37 -18.65 21.46
N GLY A 183 -7.08 -19.35 20.37
CA GLY A 183 -7.69 -19.15 19.05
C GLY A 183 -7.47 -17.74 18.51
N GLU A 184 -8.51 -17.21 17.86
CA GLU A 184 -8.54 -15.88 17.21
C GLU A 184 -8.06 -14.77 18.14
N LYS A 185 -8.57 -14.69 19.38
CA LYS A 185 -8.22 -13.63 20.33
C LYS A 185 -6.76 -13.63 20.75
N GLY A 186 -6.16 -14.82 20.89
CA GLY A 186 -4.73 -14.94 21.21
C GLY A 186 -3.87 -14.49 20.03
N LEU A 187 -4.26 -14.87 18.82
CA LEU A 187 -3.54 -14.53 17.59
C LEU A 187 -3.68 -13.04 17.26
N ALA A 188 -4.85 -12.45 17.47
CA ALA A 188 -5.09 -11.01 17.33
C ALA A 188 -4.15 -10.21 18.26
N LEU A 189 -4.01 -10.60 19.53
CA LEU A 189 -3.07 -9.96 20.45
C LEU A 189 -1.61 -10.04 19.98
N ASP A 190 -1.22 -11.14 19.31
CA ASP A 190 0.11 -11.25 18.70
C ASP A 190 0.33 -10.25 17.56
N LEU A 191 -0.67 -10.13 16.70
CA LEU A 191 -0.66 -9.14 15.63
C LEU A 191 -0.52 -7.73 16.20
N TYR A 192 -1.26 -7.43 17.27
CA TYR A 192 -1.30 -6.10 17.89
C TYR A 192 0.01 -5.75 18.55
N GLU A 193 0.59 -6.69 19.29
CA GLU A 193 1.94 -6.52 19.82
C GLU A 193 2.95 -6.25 18.69
N SER A 194 2.87 -6.96 17.57
CA SER A 194 3.78 -6.73 16.44
C SER A 194 3.58 -5.37 15.78
N ILE A 195 2.33 -4.95 15.58
CA ILE A 195 1.99 -3.64 15.00
C ILE A 195 2.48 -2.50 15.92
N HIS A 196 2.28 -2.66 17.23
CA HIS A 196 2.73 -1.70 18.24
C HIS A 196 4.26 -1.56 18.21
N ASN A 197 4.97 -2.69 18.21
CA ASN A 197 6.43 -2.72 18.19
C ASN A 197 7.02 -2.13 16.89
N ASP A 198 6.28 -2.16 15.78
CA ASP A 198 6.67 -1.51 14.53
C ASP A 198 6.33 0.00 14.51
N GLY A 199 5.83 0.56 15.62
CA GLY A 199 5.61 2.00 15.83
C GLY A 199 4.33 2.53 15.21
N ILE A 200 3.32 1.68 15.03
CA ILE A 200 1.97 2.12 14.64
C ILE A 200 1.15 2.34 15.91
N ASP A 201 0.70 3.57 16.12
CA ASP A 201 -0.23 3.90 17.20
C ASP A 201 -1.64 3.40 16.86
N PHE A 202 -2.27 2.70 17.80
CA PHE A 202 -3.63 2.20 17.64
C PHE A 202 -4.44 2.19 18.92
N THR A 203 -5.76 2.19 18.74
CA THR A 203 -6.73 1.97 19.80
C THR A 203 -7.38 0.61 19.58
N ILE A 204 -7.34 -0.24 20.59
CA ILE A 204 -8.15 -1.47 20.60
C ILE A 204 -9.52 -1.05 21.12
N GLU A 205 -10.57 -1.22 20.31
CA GLU A 205 -11.92 -0.96 20.81
C GLU A 205 -12.25 -1.96 21.93
N PRO A 206 -12.76 -1.50 23.09
CA PRO A 206 -13.31 -2.41 24.07
C PRO A 206 -14.49 -3.13 23.43
N SER A 207 -14.55 -4.45 23.60
CA SER A 207 -15.57 -5.33 23.04
C SER A 207 -16.97 -4.70 23.15
N SER A 208 -17.50 -4.21 22.02
CA SER A 208 -18.79 -3.54 22.00
C SER A 208 -19.92 -4.56 22.15
N ALA A 209 -21.10 -4.08 22.56
CA ALA A 209 -22.31 -4.89 22.71
C ALA A 209 -22.81 -5.52 21.39
N SER A 210 -22.21 -5.21 20.23
CA SER A 210 -22.53 -5.79 18.92
C SER A 210 -21.52 -6.82 18.40
N GLY A 211 -20.36 -6.98 19.04
CA GLY A 211 -19.36 -7.99 18.68
C GLY A 211 -18.46 -7.60 17.48
N GLU A 212 -17.20 -7.29 17.83
CA GLU A 212 -15.96 -7.43 17.04
C GLU A 212 -15.85 -6.47 15.82
N VAL A 213 -15.02 -5.43 15.89
CA VAL A 213 -13.63 -5.43 15.36
C VAL A 213 -12.58 -5.39 16.45
N ASP A 214 -11.48 -6.10 16.21
CA ASP A 214 -10.43 -6.25 17.22
C ASP A 214 -9.30 -5.17 17.11
N LEU A 215 -9.19 -4.33 16.05
CA LEU A 215 -8.24 -3.19 16.02
C LEU A 215 -8.66 -2.01 15.12
N ILE A 216 -8.53 -0.78 15.66
CA ILE A 216 -8.57 0.49 14.91
C ILE A 216 -7.27 1.26 15.15
N ALA A 217 -6.38 1.38 14.15
CA ALA A 217 -5.20 2.22 14.32
C ALA A 217 -5.52 3.70 14.17
N ASN A 218 -4.96 4.53 15.05
CA ASN A 218 -5.04 5.97 14.97
C ASN A 218 -3.68 6.44 14.45
N GLN A 219 -3.55 6.50 13.12
CA GLN A 219 -2.38 7.15 12.54
C GLN A 219 -2.67 8.64 12.62
N SER A 220 -1.77 9.43 13.22
CA SER A 220 -1.90 10.87 13.46
C SER A 220 -2.59 11.59 12.29
N GLY A 221 -3.90 11.87 12.42
CA GLY A 221 -4.78 12.36 11.35
C GLY A 221 -6.23 11.87 11.50
N GLU A 222 -7.10 12.18 10.53
CA GLU A 222 -8.48 11.66 10.47
C GLU A 222 -8.56 10.20 9.98
N GLU A 223 -7.48 9.67 9.40
CA GLU A 223 -7.47 8.32 8.83
C GLU A 223 -7.21 7.22 9.87
N ARG A 224 -8.19 6.33 9.99
CA ARG A 224 -8.12 5.13 10.83
C ARG A 224 -7.71 3.92 10.02
N VAL A 225 -6.95 3.01 10.61
CA VAL A 225 -6.70 1.68 10.02
C VAL A 225 -7.74 0.72 10.55
N VAL A 226 -8.53 0.13 9.65
CA VAL A 226 -9.47 -0.95 10.00
C VAL A 226 -8.80 -2.29 9.75
N LEU A 227 -8.61 -3.09 10.79
CA LEU A 227 -7.95 -4.40 10.72
C LEU A 227 -8.74 -5.46 11.51
N ASP A 228 -9.01 -6.59 10.89
CA ASP A 228 -9.62 -7.75 11.54
C ASP A 228 -8.73 -8.99 11.36
N ALA A 229 -8.63 -9.80 12.41
CA ALA A 229 -7.85 -11.03 12.42
C ALA A 229 -8.78 -12.23 12.61
N LYS A 230 -8.67 -13.22 11.72
CA LYS A 230 -9.48 -14.44 11.74
C LYS A 230 -8.63 -15.69 11.83
N TYR A 231 -9.16 -16.70 12.51
CA TYR A 231 -8.53 -18.01 12.62
C TYR A 231 -9.31 -19.10 11.89
N ILE A 232 -8.61 -19.86 11.03
CA ILE A 232 -9.10 -21.08 10.37
C ILE A 232 -8.33 -22.26 10.96
N GLY A 233 -9.03 -23.10 11.71
CA GLY A 233 -8.45 -24.28 12.35
C GLY A 233 -8.56 -25.55 11.52
N GLU A 234 -7.89 -26.60 11.99
CA GLU A 234 -7.97 -27.93 11.40
C GLU A 234 -9.41 -28.48 11.45
N GLY A 235 -9.81 -29.18 10.38
CA GLY A 235 -11.11 -29.85 10.31
C GLY A 235 -12.30 -28.95 9.96
N GLU A 236 -12.08 -27.65 9.73
CA GLU A 236 -13.13 -26.78 9.20
C GLU A 236 -13.46 -27.13 7.75
N SER A 237 -14.75 -27.30 7.45
CA SER A 237 -15.22 -27.55 6.09
C SER A 237 -15.08 -26.31 5.22
N SER A 238 -14.93 -26.51 3.91
CA SER A 238 -14.97 -25.45 2.88
C SER A 238 -16.12 -24.44 3.08
N SER A 239 -17.31 -24.90 3.50
CA SER A 239 -18.47 -24.01 3.75
C SER A 239 -18.31 -23.15 5.01
N GLN A 240 -17.70 -23.67 6.07
CA GLN A 240 -17.43 -22.92 7.30
C GLN A 240 -16.37 -21.85 7.05
N ILE A 241 -15.30 -22.22 6.35
CA ILE A 241 -14.24 -21.31 5.93
C ILE A 241 -14.81 -20.18 5.09
N LYS A 242 -15.59 -20.50 4.05
CA LYS A 242 -16.25 -19.51 3.19
C LYS A 242 -17.15 -18.56 3.99
N THR A 243 -17.92 -19.08 4.94
CA THR A 243 -18.78 -18.26 5.81
C THR A 243 -17.96 -17.29 6.66
N LYS A 244 -16.81 -17.73 7.20
CA LYS A 244 -15.89 -16.86 7.96
C LYS A 244 -15.32 -15.75 7.09
N VAL A 245 -14.87 -16.08 5.88
CA VAL A 245 -14.32 -15.09 4.93
C VAL A 245 -15.35 -14.02 4.58
N VAL A 246 -16.59 -14.43 4.27
CA VAL A 246 -17.67 -13.48 3.94
C VAL A 246 -18.03 -12.60 5.14
N LYS A 247 -18.08 -13.16 6.35
CA LYS A 247 -18.36 -12.38 7.57
C LYS A 247 -17.29 -11.34 7.84
N ALA A 248 -16.01 -11.73 7.80
CA ALA A 248 -14.88 -10.83 8.01
C ALA A 248 -14.85 -9.71 6.96
N PHE A 249 -15.13 -10.04 5.69
CA PHE A 249 -15.22 -9.03 4.62
C PHE A 249 -16.29 -7.98 4.90
N ARG A 250 -17.50 -8.42 5.25
CA ARG A 250 -18.61 -7.49 5.57
C ARG A 250 -18.28 -6.62 6.77
N GLN A 251 -17.80 -7.25 7.83
CA GLN A 251 -17.39 -6.57 9.05
C GLN A 251 -16.39 -5.45 8.73
N VAL A 252 -15.27 -5.76 8.09
CA VAL A 252 -14.26 -4.73 7.74
C VAL A 252 -14.82 -3.67 6.79
N HIS A 253 -15.64 -4.05 5.80
CA HIS A 253 -16.25 -3.09 4.88
C HIS A 253 -17.19 -2.11 5.61
N ASP A 254 -18.01 -2.61 6.52
CA ASP A 254 -18.93 -1.79 7.32
C ASP A 254 -18.14 -0.82 8.20
N TYR A 255 -17.06 -1.27 8.83
CA TYR A 255 -16.17 -0.41 9.58
C TYR A 255 -15.43 0.64 8.72
N CYS A 256 -15.03 0.29 7.50
CA CYS A 256 -14.49 1.27 6.56
C CYS A 256 -15.52 2.36 6.22
N ASN A 257 -16.80 2.03 6.18
CA ASN A 257 -17.86 3.02 5.98
C ASN A 257 -18.10 3.87 7.24
N ASP A 258 -18.20 3.23 8.41
CA ASP A 258 -18.42 3.92 9.69
C ASP A 258 -17.31 4.93 10.01
N TYR A 259 -16.06 4.58 9.65
CA TYR A 259 -14.89 5.42 9.88
C TYR A 259 -14.43 6.21 8.66
N ASN A 260 -15.18 6.14 7.56
CA ASN A 260 -14.84 6.77 6.29
C ASN A 260 -13.41 6.49 5.79
N THR A 261 -12.89 5.28 6.02
CA THR A 261 -11.52 4.91 5.64
C THR A 261 -11.50 4.30 4.24
N SER A 262 -10.53 4.68 3.41
CA SER A 262 -10.40 4.15 2.04
C SER A 262 -9.96 2.69 2.01
N ASN A 263 -9.25 2.24 3.04
CA ASN A 263 -8.62 0.92 3.11
C ASN A 263 -9.03 0.13 4.35
N GLY A 264 -9.14 -1.20 4.19
CA GLY A 264 -9.37 -2.16 5.27
C GLY A 264 -8.56 -3.43 5.09
N TYR A 265 -8.21 -4.09 6.19
CA TYR A 265 -7.28 -5.23 6.20
C TYR A 265 -7.90 -6.42 6.93
N ILE A 266 -7.80 -7.60 6.32
CA ILE A 266 -8.30 -8.85 6.90
C ILE A 266 -7.16 -9.85 6.90
N LEU A 267 -6.72 -10.28 8.08
CA LEU A 267 -5.65 -11.24 8.26
C LEU A 267 -6.23 -12.61 8.64
N PHE A 268 -5.97 -13.63 7.84
CA PHE A 268 -6.36 -15.02 8.13
C PHE A 268 -5.17 -15.84 8.58
N TYR A 269 -5.18 -16.31 9.83
CA TYR A 269 -4.30 -17.38 10.28
C TYR A 269 -4.87 -18.72 9.80
N ILE A 270 -4.12 -19.39 8.92
CA ILE A 270 -4.52 -20.66 8.33
C ILE A 270 -3.74 -21.77 9.03
N ASN A 271 -4.44 -22.54 9.86
CA ASN A 271 -3.95 -23.77 10.47
C ASN A 271 -4.71 -24.98 9.88
N ALA A 272 -4.66 -25.14 8.56
CA ALA A 272 -5.27 -26.26 7.86
C ALA A 272 -4.57 -26.52 6.52
N GLU A 273 -4.67 -27.76 6.00
CA GLU A 273 -4.16 -28.16 4.68
C GLU A 273 -5.10 -27.65 3.55
N VAL A 274 -5.34 -26.34 3.50
CA VAL A 274 -6.23 -25.68 2.53
C VAL A 274 -5.57 -24.45 1.91
N ALA A 275 -5.90 -24.16 0.66
CA ALA A 275 -5.60 -22.89 0.00
C ALA A 275 -6.87 -22.03 -0.10
N LEU A 276 -6.84 -20.85 0.50
CA LEU A 276 -7.83 -19.81 0.23
C LEU A 276 -7.55 -19.17 -1.12
N ASP A 277 -8.56 -19.19 -1.98
CA ASP A 277 -8.51 -18.57 -3.29
C ASP A 277 -9.64 -17.58 -3.44
N ILE A 278 -9.30 -16.30 -3.40
CA ILE A 278 -10.26 -15.20 -3.46
C ILE A 278 -10.18 -14.61 -4.85
N GLU A 279 -11.32 -14.56 -5.55
CA GLU A 279 -11.46 -13.89 -6.83
C GLU A 279 -11.29 -12.37 -6.63
N SER A 280 -10.08 -11.89 -6.88
CA SER A 280 -9.69 -10.53 -6.55
C SER A 280 -8.57 -10.06 -7.47
N ASP A 281 -8.34 -8.75 -7.48
CA ASP A 281 -7.12 -8.21 -8.05
C ASP A 281 -5.94 -8.58 -7.11
N GLU A 282 -4.73 -8.47 -7.62
CA GLU A 282 -3.51 -8.68 -6.83
C GLU A 282 -2.74 -7.36 -6.75
N LEU A 283 -2.40 -6.95 -5.53
CA LEU A 283 -1.56 -5.79 -5.27
C LEU A 283 -0.45 -6.17 -4.30
N ASP A 284 0.79 -6.08 -4.76
CA ASP A 284 2.01 -6.32 -3.97
C ASP A 284 2.07 -7.67 -3.24
N GLY A 285 1.44 -8.70 -3.81
CA GLY A 285 1.36 -10.06 -3.28
C GLY A 285 0.19 -10.29 -2.33
N PHE A 286 -0.70 -9.32 -2.18
CA PHE A 286 -1.97 -9.45 -1.45
C PHE A 286 -3.16 -9.46 -2.41
N ARG A 287 -4.18 -10.21 -2.02
CA ARG A 287 -5.47 -10.24 -2.71
C ARG A 287 -6.27 -9.00 -2.28
N VAL A 288 -6.80 -8.23 -3.24
CA VAL A 288 -7.56 -7.01 -2.96
C VAL A 288 -8.91 -6.99 -3.68
N VAL A 289 -9.96 -6.68 -2.94
CA VAL A 289 -11.32 -6.51 -3.47
C VAL A 289 -11.74 -5.06 -3.27
N ASN A 290 -12.10 -4.41 -4.37
CA ASN A 290 -12.63 -3.04 -4.37
C ASN A 290 -14.17 -3.09 -4.36
N LEU A 291 -14.79 -2.39 -3.40
CA LEU A 291 -16.24 -2.26 -3.29
C LEU A 291 -16.60 -0.85 -2.82
N ASN A 292 -17.42 -0.13 -3.60
CA ASN A 292 -17.88 1.23 -3.28
C ASN A 292 -16.75 2.22 -2.90
N GLY A 293 -15.63 2.18 -3.63
CA GLY A 293 -14.48 3.03 -3.36
C GLY A 293 -13.64 2.62 -2.14
N ARG A 294 -13.94 1.47 -1.52
CA ARG A 294 -13.17 0.88 -0.41
C ARG A 294 -12.32 -0.28 -0.93
N ALA A 295 -11.02 -0.28 -0.62
CA ALA A 295 -10.10 -1.34 -0.96
C ALA A 295 -9.86 -2.26 0.26
N LEU A 296 -10.29 -3.52 0.16
CA LEU A 296 -10.15 -4.50 1.23
C LEU A 296 -9.07 -5.53 0.88
N PHE A 297 -8.05 -5.59 1.72
CA PHE A 297 -6.87 -6.43 1.54
C PHE A 297 -6.97 -7.72 2.36
N PHE A 298 -6.65 -8.83 1.73
CA PHE A 298 -6.62 -10.16 2.35
C PHE A 298 -5.18 -10.62 2.55
N ILE A 299 -4.83 -10.89 3.81
CA ILE A 299 -3.50 -11.32 4.25
C ILE A 299 -3.62 -12.74 4.81
N ASN A 300 -3.22 -13.73 4.03
CA ASN A 300 -3.19 -15.12 4.48
C ASN A 300 -1.86 -15.39 5.19
N VAL A 301 -1.88 -15.89 6.42
CA VAL A 301 -0.71 -16.29 7.20
C VAL A 301 -0.81 -17.79 7.46
N ASP A 302 0.00 -18.57 6.75
CA ASP A 302 0.07 -20.01 6.92
C ASP A 302 0.84 -20.36 8.19
N ILE A 303 0.11 -20.83 9.21
CA ILE A 303 0.69 -21.35 10.45
C ILE A 303 0.60 -22.87 10.54
N TYR A 304 0.08 -23.54 9.50
CA TYR A 304 -0.06 -24.99 9.46
C TYR A 304 1.31 -25.67 9.42
N GLU A 305 1.54 -26.60 10.34
CA GLU A 305 2.76 -27.39 10.41
C GLU A 305 2.53 -28.72 9.70
N ASN A 306 3.21 -28.91 8.57
CA ASN A 306 3.00 -30.09 7.75
C ASN A 306 3.82 -31.26 8.29
N GLU A 307 3.15 -32.30 8.78
CA GLU A 307 3.83 -33.51 9.26
C GLU A 307 4.52 -34.32 8.15
N LYS A 308 4.00 -34.23 6.92
CA LYS A 308 4.51 -34.97 5.75
C LYS A 308 5.44 -34.13 4.90
N SER A 309 6.40 -34.79 4.26
CA SER A 309 7.25 -34.14 3.26
C SER A 309 6.43 -33.71 2.03
N ALA A 310 6.88 -32.68 1.30
CA ALA A 310 6.16 -32.15 0.14
C ALA A 310 5.79 -33.23 -0.91
N SER A 311 6.64 -34.25 -1.10
CA SER A 311 6.37 -35.35 -2.04
C SER A 311 5.34 -36.38 -1.55
N GLN A 312 4.97 -36.34 -0.28
CA GLN A 312 4.01 -37.25 0.35
C GLN A 312 2.65 -36.59 0.67
N ARG A 313 2.52 -35.29 0.38
CA ARG A 313 1.28 -34.54 0.60
C ARG A 313 0.28 -34.83 -0.51
N LYS A 314 -1.00 -34.75 -0.16
CA LYS A 314 -2.08 -34.83 -1.14
C LYS A 314 -2.16 -33.50 -1.89
N ALA A 315 -2.91 -33.50 -3.01
CA ALA A 315 -3.27 -32.25 -3.64
C ALA A 315 -4.01 -31.36 -2.62
N LEU A 316 -3.60 -30.10 -2.53
CA LEU A 316 -4.14 -29.13 -1.59
C LEU A 316 -5.60 -28.84 -1.91
N GLU A 317 -6.49 -28.91 -0.91
CA GLU A 317 -7.89 -28.52 -1.09
C GLU A 317 -7.97 -27.01 -1.31
N ARG A 318 -8.67 -26.58 -2.36
CA ARG A 318 -8.85 -25.17 -2.70
C ARG A 318 -10.25 -24.72 -2.27
N VAL A 319 -10.31 -23.74 -1.37
CA VAL A 319 -11.56 -23.07 -1.00
C VAL A 319 -11.69 -21.82 -1.85
N SER A 320 -12.55 -21.88 -2.87
CA SER A 320 -12.78 -20.76 -3.80
C SER A 320 -13.87 -19.82 -3.26
N ILE A 321 -13.54 -18.54 -3.19
CA ILE A 321 -14.44 -17.43 -2.83
C ILE A 321 -14.55 -16.51 -4.05
N VAL A 322 -15.71 -16.51 -4.70
CA VAL A 322 -15.99 -15.63 -5.85
C VAL A 322 -16.53 -14.29 -5.39
N LYS A 323 -16.44 -13.23 -6.21
CA LYS A 323 -16.88 -11.88 -5.82
C LYS A 323 -18.36 -11.83 -5.38
N THR A 324 -19.22 -12.64 -6.00
CA THR A 324 -20.65 -12.74 -5.66
C THR A 324 -20.91 -13.40 -4.30
N ASP A 325 -19.92 -14.07 -3.69
CA ASP A 325 -20.05 -14.57 -2.32
C ASP A 325 -19.91 -13.44 -1.29
N LEU A 326 -19.11 -12.43 -1.63
CA LEU A 326 -18.81 -11.27 -0.79
C LEU A 326 -19.95 -10.24 -0.87
N ILE A 327 -20.50 -10.07 -2.08
CA ILE A 327 -21.57 -9.11 -2.39
C ILE A 327 -22.86 -9.90 -2.61
N LYS A 328 -23.82 -9.80 -1.68
CA LYS A 328 -25.19 -10.27 -1.97
C LYS A 328 -25.98 -9.09 -2.53
N ASP A 329 -26.50 -9.26 -3.74
CA ASP A 329 -27.64 -8.46 -4.19
C ASP A 329 -28.80 -8.76 -3.23
N ASN A 330 -29.29 -7.73 -2.54
CA ASN A 330 -30.52 -7.84 -1.75
C ASN A 330 -31.74 -7.80 -2.68
#